data_AF-A0A3A5KZ44-F1
#
_entry.id   AF-A0A3A5KZ44-F1
#
_cell.length_a   1.000
_cell.length_b   1.000
_cell.length_c   1.000
_cell.angle_alpha   90.00
_cell.angle_beta   90.00
_cell.angle_gamma   90.00
#
_symmetry.space_group_name_H-M   'P 1'
#
loop_
_entity.id
_entity.type
_entity.pdbx_description
1 polymer ?
#
loop_
_entity_poly.entity_id
_entity_poly.type
_entity_poly.pdbx_seq_one_letter_code
_entity_poly.pdbx_strand_id
1 'polypeptide(L)'
;LQLRDSASREWALWEDVHISIGTDGVRRNPRWDDDRFRLAFVRLAAHYWSHDGFCDPPLLDRADGLRDVPGVLIHGRKDISGPAVTPWHLHRRWPGSTLVIDEGDGHGGLSMAARWDAANEELTDRALQRPNGA
;
A
#
# COMPACT_ATOMS: atom_id res chain seq x y z
N LEU A 1 -2.26 -23.30 21.23
CA LEU A 1 -1.67 -23.44 19.88
C LEU A 1 -2.73 -23.50 18.79
N GLN A 2 -3.80 -24.29 18.96
CA GLN A 2 -4.90 -24.40 17.99
C GLN A 2 -5.58 -23.06 17.62
N LEU A 3 -5.96 -22.23 18.61
CA LEU A 3 -6.59 -20.93 18.33
C LEU A 3 -5.71 -20.01 17.44
N ARG A 4 -4.40 -19.96 17.73
CA ARG A 4 -3.45 -19.16 16.95
C ARG A 4 -3.36 -19.64 15.51
N ASP A 5 -3.32 -20.96 15.30
CA ASP A 5 -3.28 -21.54 13.97
C ASP A 5 -4.57 -21.22 13.20
N SER A 6 -5.74 -21.50 13.79
CA SER A 6 -7.04 -21.19 13.19
C SER A 6 -7.18 -19.71 12.84
N ALA A 7 -6.85 -18.80 13.76
CA ALA A 7 -6.87 -17.36 13.49
C ALA A 7 -5.93 -16.97 12.34
N SER A 8 -4.75 -17.60 12.24
CA SER A 8 -3.82 -17.33 11.15
C SER A 8 -4.34 -17.77 9.77
N ARG A 9 -5.13 -18.85 9.72
CA ARG A 9 -5.76 -19.34 8.49
C ARG A 9 -6.88 -18.42 8.03
N GLU A 10 -7.71 -17.97 8.97
CA GLU A 10 -8.78 -17.00 8.67
C GLU A 10 -8.21 -15.64 8.25
N TRP A 11 -7.13 -15.17 8.89
CA TRP A 11 -6.42 -13.98 8.44
C TRP A 11 -5.88 -14.15 7.02
N ALA A 12 -5.22 -15.27 6.73
CA ALA A 12 -4.72 -15.56 5.38
C ALA A 12 -5.85 -15.64 4.34
N LEU A 13 -7.05 -16.10 4.72
CA LEU A 13 -8.25 -16.04 3.88
C LEU A 13 -8.66 -14.59 3.62
N TRP A 14 -8.76 -13.79 4.67
CA TRP A 14 -9.07 -12.37 4.55
C TRP A 14 -8.09 -11.62 3.63
N GLU A 15 -6.78 -11.87 3.77
CA GLU A 15 -5.74 -11.28 2.89
C GLU A 15 -6.00 -11.57 1.42
N ASP A 16 -6.19 -12.84 1.05
CA ASP A 16 -6.43 -13.18 -0.35
C ASP A 16 -7.76 -12.63 -0.87
N VAL A 17 -8.79 -12.54 -0.01
CA VAL A 17 -10.10 -12.00 -0.40
C VAL A 17 -10.00 -10.51 -0.71
N HIS A 18 -9.44 -9.69 0.18
CA HIS A 18 -9.40 -8.24 -0.03
C HIS A 18 -8.43 -7.84 -1.15
N ILE A 19 -7.28 -8.53 -1.25
CA ILE A 19 -6.30 -8.30 -2.33
C ILE A 19 -6.91 -8.62 -3.70
N SER A 20 -7.82 -9.58 -3.77
CA SER A 20 -8.45 -9.99 -5.03
C SER A 20 -9.58 -9.06 -5.48
N ILE A 21 -9.95 -8.03 -4.70
CA ILE A 21 -10.98 -7.06 -5.10
C ILE A 21 -10.50 -6.29 -6.33
N GLY A 22 -11.32 -6.29 -7.38
CA GLY A 22 -10.97 -5.71 -8.68
C GLY A 22 -10.35 -6.69 -9.67
N THR A 23 -10.19 -7.96 -9.28
CA THR A 23 -9.72 -9.05 -10.16
C THR A 23 -10.86 -10.02 -10.53
N ASP A 24 -10.56 -11.01 -11.39
CA ASP A 24 -11.53 -12.03 -11.86
C ASP A 24 -11.95 -13.05 -10.78
N GLY A 25 -11.41 -12.96 -9.56
CA GLY A 25 -11.84 -13.78 -8.42
C GLY A 25 -10.75 -13.99 -7.38
N VAL A 26 -11.14 -14.59 -6.26
CA VAL A 26 -10.21 -14.85 -5.14
C VAL A 26 -9.19 -15.91 -5.54
N ARG A 27 -7.90 -15.56 -5.51
CA ARG A 27 -6.80 -16.48 -5.73
C ARG A 27 -6.07 -16.76 -4.43
N ARG A 28 -5.98 -18.04 -4.05
CA ARG A 28 -5.21 -18.44 -2.87
C ARG A 28 -3.71 -18.31 -3.11
N ASN A 29 -3.00 -17.63 -2.21
CA ASN A 29 -1.54 -17.55 -2.28
C ASN A 29 -0.90 -18.79 -1.61
N PRO A 30 -0.11 -19.61 -2.34
CA PRO A 30 0.47 -20.84 -1.78
C PRO A 30 1.46 -20.57 -0.63
N ARG A 31 1.95 -19.33 -0.45
CA ARG A 31 2.78 -18.97 0.71
C ARG A 31 2.08 -19.18 2.05
N TRP A 32 0.75 -19.21 2.05
CA TRP A 32 -0.03 -19.46 3.26
C TRP A 32 0.04 -20.91 3.72
N ASP A 33 0.49 -21.84 2.88
CA ASP A 33 0.68 -23.26 3.25
C ASP A 33 1.97 -23.47 4.05
N ASP A 34 2.91 -22.52 4.00
CA ASP A 34 4.05 -22.46 4.92
C ASP A 34 3.60 -21.89 6.28
N ASP A 35 3.48 -22.77 7.27
CA ASP A 35 3.12 -22.42 8.64
C ASP A 35 4.06 -21.37 9.25
N ARG A 36 5.36 -21.44 8.98
CA ARG A 36 6.33 -20.48 9.51
C ARG A 36 6.08 -19.10 8.92
N PHE A 37 5.84 -19.01 7.62
CA PHE A 37 5.51 -17.75 6.95
C PHE A 37 4.18 -17.19 7.47
N ARG A 38 3.10 -17.99 7.40
CA ARG A 38 1.75 -17.58 7.81
C ARG A 38 1.71 -17.08 9.25
N LEU A 39 2.27 -17.84 10.18
CA LEU A 39 2.27 -17.48 11.60
C LEU A 39 3.15 -16.26 11.92
N ALA A 40 4.22 -16.03 11.15
CA ALA A 40 5.06 -14.84 11.30
C ALA A 40 4.37 -13.60 10.76
N PHE A 41 3.82 -13.68 9.54
CA PHE A 41 3.09 -12.58 8.90
C PHE A 41 1.94 -12.08 9.77
N VAL A 42 1.03 -12.98 10.17
CA VAL A 42 -0.17 -12.61 10.96
C VAL A 42 0.23 -12.03 12.32
N ARG A 43 1.26 -12.60 12.96
CA ARG A 43 1.76 -12.08 14.24
C ARG A 43 2.34 -10.68 14.09
N LEU A 44 3.15 -10.43 13.07
CA LEU A 44 3.77 -9.13 12.85
C LEU A 44 2.71 -8.08 12.48
N ALA A 45 1.79 -8.41 11.58
CA ALA A 45 0.69 -7.51 11.22
C ALA A 45 -0.14 -7.12 12.45
N ALA A 46 -0.65 -8.11 13.20
CA ALA A 46 -1.42 -7.85 14.41
C ALA A 46 -0.62 -7.08 15.48
N HIS A 47 0.67 -7.35 15.62
CA HIS A 47 1.52 -6.65 16.58
C HIS A 47 1.71 -5.18 16.21
N TYR A 48 2.10 -4.85 14.98
CA TYR A 48 2.29 -3.45 14.58
C TYR A 48 0.96 -2.69 14.56
N TRP A 49 -0.12 -3.32 14.10
CA TRP A 49 -1.44 -2.66 14.06
C TRP A 49 -2.01 -2.41 15.45
N SER A 50 -1.77 -3.29 16.42
CA SER A 50 -2.19 -3.06 17.82
C SER A 50 -1.39 -1.98 18.55
N HIS A 51 -0.31 -1.47 17.96
CA HIS A 51 0.55 -0.44 18.54
C HIS A 51 0.65 0.81 17.66
N ASP A 52 -0.31 1.04 16.76
CA ASP A 52 -0.33 2.19 15.83
C ASP A 52 0.99 2.35 15.04
N GLY A 53 1.60 1.22 14.68
CA GLY A 53 2.88 1.17 13.97
C GLY A 53 4.05 1.73 14.76
N PHE A 54 3.91 1.94 16.08
CA PHE A 54 4.90 2.61 16.94
C PHE A 54 5.27 4.02 16.45
N CYS A 55 4.34 4.69 15.76
CA CYS A 55 4.57 5.98 15.14
C CYS A 55 3.87 7.09 15.94
N ASP A 56 4.62 7.73 16.83
CA ASP A 56 4.18 8.91 17.58
C ASP A 56 5.19 10.07 17.36
N PRO A 57 4.79 11.20 16.75
CA PRO A 57 3.44 11.49 16.22
C PRO A 57 3.12 10.68 14.95
N PRO A 58 1.85 10.56 14.56
CA PRO A 58 1.44 9.95 13.29
C PRO A 58 2.20 10.52 12.08
N LEU A 59 2.43 9.70 11.06
CA LEU A 59 3.25 10.10 9.89
C LEU A 59 2.64 11.26 9.09
N LEU A 60 1.30 11.37 9.03
CA LEU A 60 0.63 12.47 8.33
C LEU A 60 0.95 13.84 8.92
N ASP A 61 1.28 13.91 10.21
CA ASP A 61 1.65 15.16 10.89
C ASP A 61 3.08 15.58 10.56
N ARG A 62 3.86 14.68 9.95
CA ARG A 62 5.25 14.89 9.52
C ARG A 62 5.38 15.01 8.00
N ALA A 63 4.26 15.10 7.28
CA ALA A 63 4.23 15.13 5.81
C ALA A 63 4.95 16.35 5.19
N ASP A 64 5.10 17.46 5.94
CA ASP A 64 5.85 18.63 5.50
C ASP A 64 7.32 18.31 5.15
N GLY A 65 7.91 17.27 5.73
CA GLY A 65 9.26 16.82 5.39
C GLY A 65 9.40 16.34 3.94
N LEU A 66 8.29 16.11 3.24
CA LEU A 66 8.27 15.71 1.83
C LEU A 66 8.10 16.89 0.86
N ARG A 67 8.02 18.14 1.35
CA ARG A 67 7.70 19.32 0.54
C ARG A 67 8.52 19.46 -0.74
N ASP A 68 9.82 19.19 -0.66
CA ASP A 68 10.76 19.33 -1.78
C ASP A 68 11.01 18.00 -2.52
N VAL A 69 10.32 16.93 -2.11
CA VAL A 69 10.40 15.61 -2.73
C VAL A 69 9.20 15.46 -3.68
N PRO A 70 9.41 15.26 -5.00
CA PRO A 70 8.30 14.94 -5.89
C PRO A 70 7.78 13.53 -5.59
N GLY A 71 6.48 13.31 -5.74
CA GLY A 71 5.87 11.99 -5.50
C GLY A 71 4.65 11.71 -6.35
N VAL A 72 4.37 10.44 -6.59
CA VAL A 72 3.11 10.01 -7.20
C VAL A 72 2.50 8.94 -6.29
N LEU A 73 1.30 9.21 -5.79
CA LEU A 73 0.51 8.30 -4.97
C LEU A 73 -0.48 7.59 -5.90
N ILE A 74 -0.34 6.28 -6.06
CA ILE A 74 -1.23 5.47 -6.91
C ILE A 74 -2.04 4.56 -5.99
N HIS A 75 -3.36 4.64 -6.06
CA HIS A 75 -4.22 3.94 -5.12
C HIS A 75 -5.51 3.44 -5.79
N GLY A 76 -5.90 2.19 -5.56
CA GLY A 76 -7.14 1.66 -6.10
C GLY A 76 -8.36 2.14 -5.33
N ARG A 77 -9.42 2.55 -6.06
CA ARG A 77 -10.69 3.02 -5.49
C ARG A 77 -11.33 1.98 -4.58
N LYS A 78 -11.13 0.70 -4.92
CA LYS A 78 -11.81 -0.43 -4.28
C LYS A 78 -10.98 -1.07 -3.16
N ASP A 79 -9.85 -0.48 -2.77
CA ASP A 79 -9.07 -0.97 -1.64
C ASP A 79 -9.83 -0.75 -0.33
N ILE A 80 -10.42 -1.82 0.20
CA ILE A 80 -11.13 -1.81 1.48
C ILE A 80 -10.19 -1.95 2.67
N SER A 81 -8.97 -2.46 2.45
CA SER A 81 -7.98 -2.71 3.49
C SER A 81 -7.18 -1.46 3.83
N GLY A 82 -6.93 -0.61 2.82
CA GLY A 82 -6.37 0.72 2.94
C GLY A 82 -7.22 1.72 2.17
N PRO A 83 -8.26 2.32 2.78
CA PRO A 83 -9.16 3.19 2.04
C PRO A 83 -8.48 4.44 1.46
N ALA A 84 -8.92 4.87 0.27
CA ALA A 84 -8.34 5.99 -0.49
C ALA A 84 -8.36 7.35 0.25
N VAL A 85 -9.04 7.46 1.39
CA VAL A 85 -9.00 8.64 2.26
C VAL A 85 -7.60 8.92 2.80
N THR A 86 -6.79 7.88 3.05
CA THR A 86 -5.42 8.02 3.58
C THR A 86 -4.48 8.69 2.57
N PRO A 87 -4.30 8.18 1.34
CA PRO A 87 -3.46 8.86 0.34
C PRO A 87 -4.05 10.22 -0.06
N TRP A 88 -5.37 10.42 0.00
CA TRP A 88 -5.96 11.74 -0.18
C TRP A 88 -5.53 12.74 0.90
N HIS A 89 -5.54 12.35 2.18
CA HIS A 89 -5.05 13.19 3.26
C HIS A 89 -3.55 13.49 3.17
N LEU A 90 -2.75 12.52 2.71
CA LEU A 90 -1.32 12.70 2.47
C LEU A 90 -1.08 13.69 1.31
N HIS A 91 -1.74 13.48 0.17
CA HIS A 91 -1.62 14.34 -1.01
C HIS A 91 -1.92 15.80 -0.67
N ARG A 92 -2.96 16.06 0.12
CA ARG A 92 -3.31 17.42 0.57
C ARG A 92 -2.25 18.10 1.44
N ARG A 93 -1.36 17.34 2.08
CA ARG A 93 -0.27 17.82 2.93
C ARG A 93 1.10 17.75 2.25
N TRP A 94 1.17 17.14 1.07
CA TRP A 94 2.40 16.95 0.30
C TRP A 94 2.28 17.67 -1.05
N PRO A 95 2.61 18.97 -1.15
CA PRO A 95 2.37 19.78 -2.35
C PRO A 95 3.05 19.27 -3.62
N GLY A 96 4.20 18.61 -3.49
CA GLY A 96 4.94 18.01 -4.60
C GLY A 96 4.40 16.66 -5.08
N SER A 97 3.27 16.20 -4.54
CA SER A 97 2.67 14.92 -4.91
C SER A 97 1.57 15.05 -5.96
N THR A 98 1.42 14.02 -6.79
CA THR A 98 0.21 13.76 -7.60
C THR A 98 -0.52 12.57 -7.01
N LEU A 99 -1.85 12.66 -6.87
CA LEU A 99 -2.68 11.50 -6.50
C LEU A 99 -3.42 10.95 -7.73
N VAL A 100 -3.20 9.67 -7.99
CA VAL A 100 -3.89 8.92 -9.04
C VAL A 100 -4.75 7.86 -8.37
N ILE A 101 -6.08 8.01 -8.48
CA ILE A 101 -7.01 6.97 -8.07
C ILE A 101 -7.32 6.09 -9.26
N ASP A 102 -7.02 4.80 -9.14
CA ASP A 102 -7.42 3.81 -10.12
C ASP A 102 -8.84 3.33 -9.84
N GLU A 103 -9.76 3.52 -10.79
CA GLU A 103 -11.16 3.14 -10.61
C GLU A 103 -11.43 1.64 -10.86
N GLY A 104 -10.48 0.93 -11.48
CA GLY A 104 -10.55 -0.49 -11.81
C GLY A 104 -10.12 -1.40 -10.66
N ASP A 105 -8.98 -1.06 -10.06
CA ASP A 105 -8.24 -1.90 -9.12
C ASP A 105 -8.61 -1.65 -7.63
N GLY A 106 -8.25 -2.64 -6.79
CA GLY A 106 -8.38 -2.60 -5.32
C GLY A 106 -7.04 -2.35 -4.64
N HIS A 107 -6.59 -3.29 -3.82
CA HIS A 107 -5.28 -3.19 -3.14
C HIS A 107 -4.08 -3.24 -4.11
N GLY A 108 -4.32 -3.77 -5.31
CA GLY A 108 -3.37 -3.78 -6.41
C GLY A 108 -4.06 -4.25 -7.69
N GLY A 109 -3.31 -4.28 -8.79
CA GLY A 109 -3.79 -4.75 -10.08
C GLY A 109 -2.93 -4.27 -11.23
N LEU A 110 -3.29 -4.72 -12.44
CA LEU A 110 -2.51 -4.45 -13.64
C LEU A 110 -2.58 -2.97 -14.05
N SER A 111 -3.71 -2.29 -13.79
CA SER A 111 -3.84 -0.88 -14.14
C SER A 111 -2.98 0.00 -13.22
N MET A 112 -2.97 -0.31 -11.92
CA MET A 112 -2.07 0.31 -10.96
C MET A 112 -0.60 0.06 -11.29
N ALA A 113 -0.23 -1.15 -11.73
CA ALA A 113 1.14 -1.45 -12.16
C ALA A 113 1.57 -0.60 -13.37
N ALA A 114 0.72 -0.50 -14.40
CA ALA A 114 1.00 0.35 -15.56
C ALA A 114 1.12 1.84 -15.19
N ARG A 115 0.31 2.32 -14.24
CA ARG A 115 0.44 3.70 -13.71
C ARG A 115 1.73 3.89 -12.95
N TRP A 116 2.19 2.87 -12.24
CA TRP A 116 3.45 2.91 -11.51
C TRP A 116 4.65 2.99 -12.46
N ASP A 117 4.63 2.20 -13.55
CA ASP A 117 5.63 2.29 -14.62
C ASP A 117 5.67 3.71 -15.23
N ALA A 118 4.53 4.24 -15.65
CA ALA A 118 4.45 5.59 -16.21
C ALA A 118 4.91 6.69 -15.24
N ALA A 119 4.56 6.57 -13.95
CA ALA A 119 5.00 7.51 -12.93
C ALA A 119 6.52 7.47 -12.71
N ASN A 120 7.12 6.27 -12.76
CA ASN A 120 8.57 6.13 -12.65
C ASN A 120 9.30 6.73 -13.86
N GLU A 121 8.80 6.52 -15.07
CA GLU A 121 9.33 7.14 -16.29
C GLU A 121 9.30 8.66 -16.17
N GLU A 122 8.15 9.24 -15.81
CA GLU A 122 7.97 10.68 -15.62
C GLU A 122 8.93 11.27 -14.56
N LEU A 123 9.06 10.60 -13.41
CA LEU A 123 9.95 11.06 -12.34
C LEU A 123 11.43 10.95 -12.74
N THR A 124 11.79 9.90 -13.50
CA THR A 124 13.15 9.72 -14.02
C THR A 124 13.50 10.79 -15.03
N ASP A 125 12.61 11.05 -15.99
CA ASP A 125 12.80 12.11 -16.99
C ASP A 125 12.98 13.48 -16.34
N ARG A 126 12.16 13.80 -15.33
CA ARG A 126 12.30 15.04 -14.54
C ARG A 126 13.65 15.12 -13.84
N ALA A 127 14.14 14.02 -13.27
CA ALA A 127 15.41 13.99 -12.59
C ALA A 127 16.59 14.20 -13.57
N LEU A 128 16.51 13.61 -14.77
CA LEU A 128 17.54 13.75 -15.81
C LEU A 128 17.53 15.13 -16.49
N GLN A 129 16.38 15.80 -16.55
CA GLN A 129 16.24 17.14 -17.11
C GLN A 129 16.64 18.26 -16.14
N ARG A 130 16.81 17.97 -14.85
CA ARG A 130 17.30 18.97 -13.89
C ARG A 130 18.76 19.32 -14.20
N PRO A 131 19.10 20.59 -14.49
CA PRO A 131 20.48 20.98 -14.68
C PRO A 131 21.28 20.67 -13.41
N ASN A 132 22.45 20.04 -13.57
CA ASN A 132 23.34 19.72 -12.45
C ASN A 132 23.67 21.00 -11.66
N GLY A 133 23.14 21.12 -10.44
CA GLY A 133 23.56 22.13 -9.46
C GLY A 133 22.65 23.35 -9.26
N ALA A 134 21.33 23.18 -9.29
CA ALA A 134 20.38 24.15 -8.72
C ALA A 134 19.82 23.65 -7.38
#